data_AF-A0A844XBE9-F1
#
_entry.id   AF-A0A844XBE9-F1
#
_cell.length_a   1.000
_cell.length_b   1.000
_cell.length_c   1.000
_cell.angle_alpha   90.00
_cell.angle_beta   90.00
_cell.angle_gamma   90.00
#
_symmetry.space_group_name_H-M   'P 1'
#
loop_
_entity.id
_entity.type
_entity.pdbx_description
1 polymer ?
#
loop_
_entity_poly.entity_id
_entity_poly.type
_entity_poly.pdbx_seq_one_letter_code
_entity_poly.pdbx_strand_id
1 'polypeptide(L)' 'MADDRASELCIDCGLCCDGTLYQTFQSEKGDAIDLLADRITQVDEEGPRVSWIQPCSAYRLGSCSIYRDRPSICQT' A
#
# COMPACT_ATOMS: atom_id res chain seq x y z
N MET A 1 -19.14 7.73 9.21
CA MET A 1 -18.26 8.80 8.72
C MET A 1 -16.87 8.37 9.14
N ALA A 2 -16.14 7.70 8.26
CA ALA A 2 -14.82 7.14 8.57
C ALA A 2 -13.79 8.28 8.64
N ASP A 3 -12.83 8.14 9.55
CA ASP A 3 -11.90 9.17 10.02
C ASP A 3 -11.17 9.93 8.89
N ASP A 4 -11.57 11.20 8.70
CA ASP A 4 -11.05 12.11 7.66
C ASP A 4 -9.60 12.52 7.96
N ARG A 5 -9.21 12.56 9.25
CA ARG A 5 -7.87 12.95 9.70
C ARG A 5 -6.78 11.97 9.29
N ALA A 6 -7.02 10.67 9.44
CA ALA A 6 -6.08 9.67 8.95
C ALA A 6 -5.89 9.80 7.43
N SER A 7 -6.94 10.21 6.71
CA SER A 7 -6.89 10.41 5.26
C SER A 7 -6.09 11.63 4.85
N GLU A 8 -6.33 12.77 5.50
CA GLU A 8 -5.55 14.00 5.34
C GLU A 8 -4.07 13.75 5.63
N LEU A 9 -3.75 13.09 6.75
CA LEU A 9 -2.37 12.75 7.11
C LEU A 9 -1.70 11.89 6.04
N CYS A 10 -2.35 10.84 5.53
CA CYS A 10 -1.76 9.99 4.51
C CYS A 10 -1.39 10.74 3.22
N ILE A 11 -2.26 11.68 2.81
CA ILE A 11 -2.02 12.50 1.62
C ILE A 11 -0.91 13.52 1.87
N ASP A 12 -0.90 14.15 3.05
CA ASP A 12 0.05 15.21 3.38
C ASP A 12 1.45 14.68 3.74
N CYS A 13 1.54 13.52 4.39
CA CYS A 13 2.80 13.00 4.92
C CYS A 13 3.46 11.95 4.03
N GLY A 14 2.69 11.17 3.26
CA GLY A 14 3.23 10.10 2.40
C GLY A 14 3.96 8.96 3.13
N LEU A 15 3.99 8.96 4.47
CA LEU A 15 4.85 8.07 5.29
C LEU A 15 4.48 6.58 5.18
N CYS A 16 3.25 6.27 4.76
CA CYS A 16 2.83 4.90 4.49
C CYS A 16 3.36 4.38 3.14
N CYS A 17 3.63 5.28 2.19
CA CYS A 17 3.99 4.96 0.81
C CYS A 17 5.48 5.17 0.50
N ASP A 18 6.20 5.92 1.34
CA ASP A 18 7.66 6.08 1.26
C ASP A 18 8.42 4.97 2.01
N GLY A 19 7.71 4.19 2.82
CA GLY A 19 8.24 3.09 3.62
C GLY A 19 8.69 3.46 5.04
N THR A 20 8.44 4.68 5.50
CA THR A 20 8.78 5.12 6.87
C THR A 20 7.97 4.35 7.92
N LEU A 21 6.68 4.16 7.68
CA LEU A 21 5.80 3.44 8.63
C LEU A 21 5.79 1.93 8.42
N TYR A 22 6.00 1.48 7.18
CA TYR A 22 5.86 0.08 6.82
C TYR A 22 6.83 -0.26 5.70
N GLN A 23 7.72 -1.22 5.91
CA GLN A 23 8.71 -1.59 4.89
C GLN A 23 8.20 -2.60 3.89
N THR A 24 7.28 -3.46 4.32
CA THR A 24 6.59 -4.46 3.48
C THR A 24 5.19 -4.69 4.03
N PHE A 25 4.23 -4.93 3.14
CA PHE A 25 2.87 -5.30 3.48
C PHE A 25 2.53 -6.60 2.77
N GLN A 26 1.81 -7.48 3.44
CA GLN A 26 1.30 -8.72 2.85
C GLN A 26 -0.18 -8.56 2.56
N SER A 27 -0.63 -8.98 1.39
CA SER A 27 -2.05 -9.03 1.06
C SER A 27 -2.57 -10.45 1.11
N GLU A 28 -3.76 -10.57 1.67
CA GLU A 28 -4.60 -11.74 1.47
C GLU A 28 -5.19 -11.72 0.06
N LYS A 29 -5.46 -12.91 -0.46
CA LYS A 29 -5.92 -13.17 -1.83
C LYS A 29 -7.17 -12.34 -2.16
N GLY A 30 -7.09 -11.48 -3.18
CA GLY A 30 -8.24 -10.73 -3.71
C GLY A 30 -8.22 -9.22 -3.48
N ASP A 31 -7.13 -8.68 -2.93
CA ASP A 31 -6.96 -7.23 -2.85
C ASP A 31 -6.71 -6.62 -4.25
N ALA A 32 -6.83 -5.30 -4.40
CA ALA A 32 -6.62 -4.56 -5.66
C ALA A 32 -5.12 -4.55 -6.10
N ILE A 33 -4.54 -5.74 -6.17
CA ILE A 33 -3.13 -6.06 -6.37
C ILE A 33 -2.63 -5.60 -7.74
N ASP A 34 -3.53 -5.46 -8.72
CA ASP A 34 -3.19 -5.03 -10.07
C ASP A 34 -2.91 -3.52 -10.19
N LEU A 35 -3.28 -2.71 -9.18
CA LEU A 35 -3.07 -1.26 -9.21
C LEU A 35 -1.62 -0.85 -8.91
N LEU A 36 -0.83 -1.75 -8.32
CA LEU A 36 0.56 -1.50 -7.95
C LEU A 36 1.49 -2.43 -8.73
N ALA A 37 2.35 -1.85 -9.56
CA ALA A 37 3.29 -2.59 -10.41
C ALA A 37 4.46 -3.18 -9.62
N ASP A 38 4.87 -2.53 -8.53
CA ASP A 38 6.06 -2.86 -7.74
C ASP A 38 5.75 -3.89 -6.65
N ARG A 39 5.53 -5.14 -7.06
CA ARG A 39 5.26 -6.27 -6.16
C ARG A 39 6.28 -7.38 -6.31
N ILE A 40 6.54 -8.05 -5.20
CA ILE A 40 7.29 -9.31 -5.12
C ILE A 40 6.30 -10.40 -4.73
N THR A 41 6.24 -11.47 -5.52
CA THR A 41 5.51 -12.68 -5.15
C THR A 41 6.51 -13.67 -4.55
N GLN A 42 6.30 -14.04 -3.30
CA GLN A 42 7.04 -15.09 -2.62
C GLN A 42 6.12 -16.29 -2.47
N VAL A 43 6.64 -17.50 -2.68
CA VAL A 43 5.88 -18.73 -2.47
C VAL A 43 6.50 -19.44 -1.28
N ASP A 44 5.72 -19.64 -0.22
CA ASP A 44 6.11 -20.40 0.96
C ASP A 44 5.24 -21.67 1.11
N GLU A 45 5.44 -22.41 2.21
CA GLU A 45 4.70 -23.64 2.50
C GLU A 45 3.18 -23.40 2.68
N GLU A 46 2.76 -22.15 2.94
CA GLU A 46 1.36 -21.75 3.12
C GLU A 46 0.75 -21.21 1.81
N GLY A 47 1.56 -21.00 0.76
CA GLY A 47 1.12 -20.63 -0.59
C GLY A 47 1.79 -19.35 -1.12
N PRO A 48 1.27 -18.79 -2.23
CA PRO A 48 1.79 -17.55 -2.78
C PRO A 48 1.39 -16.35 -1.89
N ARG A 49 2.38 -15.65 -1.36
CA ARG A 49 2.25 -14.35 -0.71
C ARG A 49 2.70 -13.23 -1.65
N VAL A 50 1.94 -12.15 -1.68
CA VAL A 50 2.31 -10.94 -2.41
C VAL A 50 2.75 -9.89 -1.39
N SER A 51 3.99 -9.43 -1.57
CA SER A 51 4.59 -8.36 -0.79
C SER A 51 4.88 -7.16 -1.69
N TRP A 52 4.62 -5.95 -1.22
CA TRP A 52 5.02 -4.73 -1.94
C TRP A 52 6.31 -4.17 -1.39
N ILE A 53 7.12 -3.63 -2.31
CA ILE A 53 8.34 -2.90 -1.97
C ILE A 53 8.02 -1.42 -1.84
N GLN A 54 8.74 -0.76 -0.95
CA GLN A 54 8.68 0.68 -0.75
C GLN A 54 9.91 1.37 -1.37
N PRO A 55 9.78 2.61 -1.88
CA PRO A 55 8.52 3.34 -2.02
C PRO A 55 7.60 2.65 -3.04
N CYS A 56 6.30 2.64 -2.77
CA CYS A 56 5.38 1.94 -3.68
C CYS A 56 5.21 2.73 -5.00
N SER A 57 4.87 2.05 -6.09
CA SER A 57 4.61 2.70 -7.41
C SER A 57 3.60 3.86 -7.39
N ALA A 58 2.70 3.90 -6.40
CA ALA A 58 1.73 4.98 -6.22
C ALA A 58 2.31 6.22 -5.53
N TYR A 59 3.47 6.12 -4.88
CA TYR A 59 4.14 7.25 -4.24
C TYR A 59 4.68 8.21 -5.30
N ARG A 60 4.04 9.37 -5.44
CA ARG A 60 4.45 10.42 -6.37
C ARG A 60 4.37 11.78 -5.72
N LEU A 61 5.41 12.59 -5.92
CA LEU A 61 5.46 13.98 -5.45
C LEU A 61 5.15 14.12 -3.95
N GLY A 62 5.57 13.14 -3.14
CA GLY A 62 5.38 13.16 -1.68
C GLY A 62 4.07 12.56 -1.18
N SER A 63 3.17 12.07 -2.05
CA SER A 63 1.85 11.55 -1.65
C SER A 63 1.41 10.33 -2.45
N CYS A 64 0.34 9.66 -2.00
CA CYS A 64 -0.27 8.55 -2.73
C CYS A 64 -1.13 9.05 -3.89
N SER A 65 -0.72 8.77 -5.12
CA SER A 65 -1.42 9.19 -6.35
C SER A 65 -2.77 8.48 -6.58
N ILE A 66 -3.01 7.34 -5.95
CA ILE A 66 -4.26 6.56 -6.06
C ILE A 66 -5.02 6.49 -4.73
N TYR A 67 -4.86 7.47 -3.83
CA TYR A 67 -5.36 7.39 -2.45
C TYR A 67 -6.84 6.95 -2.33
N ARG A 68 -7.70 7.39 -3.25
CA ARG A 68 -9.12 7.01 -3.29
C ARG A 68 -9.37 5.56 -3.71
N ASP A 69 -8.52 5.04 -4.59
CA ASP A 69 -8.57 3.68 -5.13
C ASP A 69 -7.55 2.77 -4.46
N ARG A 70 -7.04 3.17 -3.29
CA ARG A 70 -5.97 2.45 -2.61
C ARG A 70 -6.42 1.03 -2.24
N PRO A 71 -5.52 0.04 -2.34
CA PRO A 71 -5.81 -1.34 -1.92
C PRO A 71 -6.31 -1.40 -0.47
N SER A 72 -7.08 -2.43 -0.14
CA SER A 72 -7.69 -2.59 1.19
C SER A 72 -6.63 -2.65 2.30
N ILE A 73 -5.46 -3.24 2.00
CA ILE A 73 -4.30 -3.24 2.90
C ILE A 73 -3.78 -1.82 3.26
N CYS A 74 -4.06 -0.81 2.43
CA CYS A 74 -3.72 0.60 2.70
C CYS A 74 -4.89 1.38 3.33
N GLN A 75 -6.03 0.72 3.60
CA GLN A 75 -7.21 1.34 4.24
C GLN A 75 -7.26 1.09 5.75
N THR A 76 -6.25 0.41 6.31
CA THR A 76 -6.21 0.02 7.73
C THR A 76 -5.70 1.13 8.64
#